data_AF-X0UVT6-F1
#
_entry.id   AF-X0UVT6-F1
#
_cell.length_a   1.000
_cell.length_b   1.000
_cell.length_c   1.000
_cell.angle_alpha   90.00
_cell.angle_beta   90.00
_cell.angle_gamma   90.00
#
_symmetry.space_group_name_H-M   'P 1'
#
loop_
_entity.id
_entity.type
_entity.pdbx_description
1 polymer ?
#
loop_
_entity_poly.entity_id
_entity_poly.type
_entity_poly.pdbx_seq_one_letter_code
_entity_poly.pdbx_strand_id
1 'polypeptide(L)' 'MSISRDNIKLEESDIEYALQSLGFTKNDSKVLLALAKYKILSPADIAKFSDVDRARVYDSLNRLIEKGFIQKEPVKRG' A
#
# COMPACT_ATOMS: atom_id res chain seq x y z
N MET A 1 2.51 -0.15 30.45
CA MET A 1 3.54 0.29 29.49
C MET A 1 2.89 1.38 28.64
N SER A 2 3.10 2.64 29.01
CA SER A 2 2.49 3.78 28.34
C SER A 2 3.37 4.13 27.16
N ILE A 3 2.92 3.87 25.94
CA ILE A 3 3.59 4.39 24.75
C ILE A 3 3.24 5.88 24.70
N SER A 4 4.12 6.73 25.22
CA SER A 4 4.02 8.17 25.01
C SER A 4 4.10 8.43 23.50
N ARG A 5 3.06 9.06 22.94
CA ARG A 5 2.95 9.43 21.53
C ARG A 5 3.81 10.65 21.19
N ASP A 6 4.99 10.75 21.77
CA ASP A 6 5.86 11.91 21.60
C ASP A 6 6.46 11.87 20.18
N ASN A 7 5.88 12.66 19.26
CA ASN A 7 6.44 13.11 17.98
C ASN A 7 7.38 12.14 17.24
N ILE A 8 6.98 10.88 17.06
CA ILE A 8 7.71 9.97 16.17
C ILE A 8 7.38 10.39 14.73
N LYS A 9 8.33 11.08 14.09
CA LYS A 9 8.30 11.30 12.65
C LYS A 9 8.60 9.96 11.98
N LEU A 10 7.56 9.23 11.63
CA LEU A 10 7.66 7.99 10.86
C LEU A 10 7.96 8.33 9.41
N GLU A 11 9.10 7.87 8.91
CA GLU A 11 9.42 7.98 7.49
C GLU A 11 8.73 6.86 6.71
N GLU A 12 8.54 7.06 5.40
CA GLU A 12 7.89 6.06 4.54
C GLU A 12 8.64 4.72 4.55
N SER A 13 9.96 4.76 4.67
CA SER A 13 10.79 3.57 4.84
C SER A 13 10.44 2.78 6.10
N ASP A 14 10.19 3.45 7.22
CA ASP A 14 9.86 2.79 8.49
C ASP A 14 8.53 2.05 8.38
N ILE A 15 7.55 2.66 7.69
CA ILE A 15 6.26 2.04 7.43
C ILE A 15 6.42 0.85 6.47
N GLU A 16 7.23 0.98 5.42
CA GLU A 16 7.53 -0.13 4.50
C GLU A 16 8.17 -1.32 5.23
N TYR A 17 9.12 -1.08 6.13
CA TYR A 17 9.76 -2.12 6.94
C TYR A 17 8.80 -2.75 7.94
N ALA A 18 7.92 -1.97 8.57
CA ALA A 18 6.92 -2.47 9.48
C ALA A 18 5.93 -3.39 8.74
N LEU A 19 5.46 -3.00 7.55
CA LEU A 19 4.63 -3.85 6.70
C LEU A 19 5.35 -5.14 6.30
N GLN A 20 6.62 -5.08 5.90
CA GLN A 20 7.38 -6.29 5.60
C GLN A 20 7.47 -7.25 6.80
N SER A 21 7.62 -6.69 8.00
CA SER A 21 7.66 -7.46 9.25
C SER A 21 6.32 -8.13 9.60
N LEU A 22 5.21 -7.61 9.06
CA LEU A 22 3.87 -8.21 9.14
C LEU A 22 3.61 -9.28 8.07
N GLY A 23 4.61 -9.60 7.24
CA GLY A 23 4.54 -10.64 6.21
C GLY A 23 4.07 -10.16 4.84
N PHE A 24 4.04 -8.83 4.61
CA PHE A 24 3.85 -8.29 3.27
C PHE A 24 5.17 -8.37 2.48
N THR A 25 5.08 -8.60 1.17
CA THR A 25 6.28 -8.48 0.33
C THR A 25 6.71 -7.02 0.22
N LYS A 26 7.93 -6.75 -0.24
CA LYS A 26 8.41 -5.38 -0.50
C LYS A 26 7.46 -4.60 -1.42
N ASN A 27 7.01 -5.24 -2.50
CA ASN A 27 6.09 -4.60 -3.45
C ASN A 27 4.69 -4.39 -2.84
N ASP A 28 4.17 -5.38 -2.10
CA ASP A 28 2.87 -5.22 -1.43
C ASP A 28 2.91 -4.06 -0.42
N SER A 29 4.02 -3.92 0.30
CA SER A 29 4.23 -2.86 1.28
C SER A 29 4.22 -1.48 0.62
N LYS A 30 4.96 -1.32 -0.47
CA LYS A 30 4.99 -0.08 -1.27
C LYS A 30 3.65 0.26 -1.89
N VAL A 31 2.97 -0.73 -2.48
CA VAL A 31 1.65 -0.56 -3.10
C VAL A 31 0.60 -0.15 -2.05
N LEU A 32 0.59 -0.83 -0.90
CA LEU A 32 -0.33 -0.53 0.18
C LEU A 32 -0.07 0.86 0.78
N LEU A 33 1.20 1.24 0.96
CA LEU A 33 1.56 2.57 1.44
C LEU A 33 1.12 3.68 0.46
N ALA A 34 1.30 3.47 -0.86
CA ALA A 34 0.82 4.41 -1.87
C ALA A 34 -0.71 4.58 -1.80
N LEU A 35 -1.46 3.48 -1.67
CA LEU A 35 -2.91 3.53 -1.50
C LEU A 35 -3.32 4.21 -0.19
N ALA A 36 -2.62 3.96 0.92
CA ALA A 36 -2.89 4.62 2.19
C ALA A 36 -2.69 6.15 2.11
N LYS A 37 -1.68 6.61 1.34
CA LYS A 37 -1.35 8.02 1.17
C LYS A 37 -2.30 8.75 0.23
N TYR A 38 -2.64 8.15 -0.91
CA TYR A 38 -3.38 8.82 -1.98
C TYR A 38 -4.84 8.35 -2.12
N LYS A 39 -5.27 7.37 -1.32
CA LYS A 39 -6.60 6.75 -1.31
C LYS A 39 -6.88 5.97 -2.60
N ILE A 40 -7.55 6.58 -3.56
CA ILE A 40 -8.01 5.93 -4.79
C ILE A 40 -7.02 6.24 -5.89
N LEU A 41 -6.42 5.20 -6.48
CA LEU A 41 -5.46 5.33 -7.56
C LEU A 41 -5.73 4.32 -8.67
N SER A 42 -5.41 4.70 -9.92
CA SER A 42 -5.34 3.75 -11.03
C SER A 42 -4.08 2.87 -10.90
N PRO A 43 -4.04 1.66 -11.49
CA PRO A 43 -2.82 0.84 -11.48
C PRO A 43 -1.58 1.54 -12.06
N ALA A 44 -1.77 2.46 -13.02
CA ALA A 44 -0.68 3.25 -13.58
C ALA A 44 -0.13 4.28 -12.57
N ASP A 45 -1.02 4.95 -11.84
CA ASP A 45 -0.63 5.90 -10.80
C ASP A 45 0.03 5.18 -9.61
N ILE A 46 -0.46 4.00 -9.24
CA ILE A 46 0.17 3.17 -8.21
C ILE A 46 1.59 2.84 -8.61
N ALA A 47 1.83 2.38 -9.85
CA ALA A 47 3.18 2.08 -10.33
C ALA A 47 4.11 3.29 -10.21
N LYS A 48 3.62 4.47 -10.62
CA LYS A 48 4.35 5.73 -10.54
C LYS A 48 4.67 6.14 -9.10
N PHE A 49 3.71 6.10 -8.19
CA PHE A 49 3.88 6.61 -6.83
C PHE A 49 4.54 5.63 -5.87
N SER A 50 4.45 4.32 -6.14
CA SER A 50 5.09 3.29 -5.32
C SER A 50 6.50 2.92 -5.79
N ASP A 51 6.91 3.39 -6.97
CA ASP A 51 8.15 2.97 -7.64
C ASP A 51 8.21 1.43 -7.78
N VAL A 52 7.11 0.86 -8.30
CA VAL A 52 6.94 -0.57 -8.55
C VAL A 52 6.50 -0.76 -10.00
N ASP A 53 7.15 -1.69 -10.69
CA ASP A 53 6.76 -2.04 -12.06
C ASP A 53 5.28 -2.45 -12.16
N ARG A 54 4.62 -2.06 -13.25
CA ARG A 54 3.19 -2.20 -13.43
C ARG A 54 2.71 -3.66 -13.35
N ALA A 55 3.48 -4.64 -13.84
CA ALA A 55 3.10 -6.04 -13.73
C ALA A 55 3.05 -6.48 -12.25
N ARG A 56 4.06 -6.08 -11.48
CA ARG A 56 4.14 -6.34 -10.03
C ARG A 56 3.05 -5.63 -9.25
N VAL A 57 2.62 -4.44 -9.70
CA VAL A 57 1.46 -3.76 -9.12
C VAL A 57 0.20 -4.61 -9.26
N TYR A 58 -0.07 -5.18 -10.43
CA TYR A 58 -1.24 -6.06 -10.59
C TYR A 58 -1.15 -7.29 -9.68
N ASP A 59 0.01 -7.91 -9.57
CA ASP A 59 0.22 -9.05 -8.66
C ASP A 59 -0.04 -8.67 -7.20
N SER A 60 0.48 -7.51 -6.76
CA SER A 60 0.27 -6.98 -5.42
C SER A 60 -1.19 -6.64 -5.16
N LEU A 61 -1.86 -5.97 -6.10
CA LEU A 61 -3.28 -5.65 -5.99
C LEU A 61 -4.13 -6.91 -5.84
N ASN A 62 -3.87 -7.95 -6.64
CA ASN A 62 -4.61 -9.21 -6.56
C ASN A 62 -4.44 -9.85 -5.17
N ARG A 63 -3.20 -9.99 -4.68
CA ARG A 63 -2.93 -10.55 -3.33
C ARG A 63 -3.56 -9.73 -2.21
N LEU A 64 -3.48 -8.40 -2.30
CA LEU A 64 -4.03 -7.51 -1.27
C LEU A 64 -5.56 -7.55 -1.24
N ILE A 65 -6.20 -7.68 -2.40
CA ILE A 65 -7.66 -7.88 -2.51
C ILE A 65 -8.06 -9.25 -1.96
N GLU A 66 -7.37 -10.32 -2.36
CA GLU A 66 -7.64 -11.68 -1.89
C GLU A 66 -7.55 -11.80 -0.36
N LYS A 67 -6.60 -11.06 0.25
CA LYS A 67 -6.45 -11.00 1.71
C LYS A 67 -7.38 -9.99 2.40
N GLY A 68 -8.19 -9.23 1.65
CA GLY A 68 -9.15 -8.27 2.19
C GLY A 68 -8.57 -6.94 2.69
N PHE A 69 -7.34 -6.59 2.30
CA PHE A 69 -6.72 -5.32 2.71
C PHE A 69 -7.19 -4.11 1.88
N ILE A 70 -7.57 -4.35 0.62
CA ILE A 70 -8.01 -3.29 -0.30
C ILE A 70 -9.21 -3.77 -1.13
N GLN A 71 -9.91 -2.83 -1.76
CA GLN A 71 -11.03 -3.11 -2.65
C GLN A 71 -10.95 -2.27 -3.93
N LYS A 72 -11.61 -2.73 -5.00
CA LYS A 72 -11.75 -1.96 -6.24
C LYS A 72 -12.92 -0.98 -6.08
N GLU A 73 -12.73 0.26 -6.51
CA GLU A 73 -13.82 1.23 -6.63
C GLU A 73 -14.89 0.66 -7.60
N PRO A 74 -16.18 0.63 -7.22
CA PRO A 74 -17.22 0.21 -8.13
C PRO A 74 -17.32 1.19 -9.30
N VAL A 75 -17.29 0.67 -10.52
CA VAL A 75 -17.51 1.48 -11.72
C VAL A 75 -18.97 1.93 -11.71
N LYS A 76 -19.21 3.23 -11.46
CA LYS A 76 -20.53 3.82 -11.64
C LYS A 76 -20.88 3.75 -13.13
N ARG A 77 -21.67 2.74 -13.51
CA ARG A 77 -22.34 2.72 -14.81
C ARG A 77 -23.46 3.77 -14.72
N GLY A 78 -23.29 4.87 -15.44
CA GLY A 78 -24.36 5.83 -15.69
C GLY A 78 -25.44 5.24 -16.58
#